data_AF-A0A183UG39-F1
#
_entry.id   AF-A0A183UG39-F1
#
_cell.length_a   1.000
_cell.length_b   1.000
_cell.length_c   1.000
_cell.angle_alpha   90.00
_cell.angle_beta   90.00
_cell.angle_gamma   90.00
#
_symmetry.space_group_name_H-M   'P 1'
#
loop_
_entity.id
_entity.type
_entity.pdbx_description
1 polymer ?
#
loop_
_entity_poly.entity_id
_entity_poly.type
_entity_poly.pdbx_seq_one_letter_code
_entity_poly.pdbx_strand_id
1 'polypeptide(L)'
;MGSEMEVPPTTAERLEILLKNEKGLRHPDSPDWFNREYNEKLKQSLIWAAPYDARFPQVRKQRQCFAYYVDFHRCQELMGADYKPCKFFKNVYKDICPGFWVEKWDELVEEGRMVGEVVDAKEIARRESFIRAYNRPYNLFDPFTWPYPEKGAACIGGISLIALHLNNLWYRKPFYYAIFPRLALVALGSTLGYLCGQVREHHYRTRDAVIEHYISLHPQDFDHLKDYNGRPFSQILLPWYPKRAQYTNGSTSEAKLLDERRRRMLERLNARHAAQSEAQVTAVKSEAHIGSVSSFDHLRARVNELLKSSDVHVDPSLLKELEDVLAVLPSGPQSRRFQEAYSELRARLQQQLIGAQKAPFSFSSKPLSKPKLISDVPSSLNEVNGGGANRVATSSKAVPCNSITVADKEGEFVKVIGKGGEDVLVVGLRSCRVSVQVSASAVHLKDVHDSTLVLAPVSSSVLIRNCSGLTLVAAAQQIRVHSSHNLRLHIAVRGAVVIEDCDGFLIAPYRVSNIVLDWTNDNWRKVQDFNWLSDDPDPHWCVTDESLWQMFDIDTCEPCSSH
;
A
#
# COMPACT_ATOMS: atom_id res chain seq x y z
N MET A 1 -13.99 8.72 -39.38
CA MET A 1 -15.01 7.68 -39.16
C MET A 1 -14.43 6.69 -38.18
N GLY A 2 -14.99 6.60 -36.97
CA GLY A 2 -14.49 5.69 -35.94
C GLY A 2 -14.61 4.26 -36.44
N SER A 3 -13.56 3.47 -36.28
CA SER A 3 -13.57 2.03 -36.55
C SER A 3 -14.81 1.41 -35.90
N GLU A 4 -15.64 0.75 -36.70
CA GLU A 4 -16.83 0.05 -36.23
C GLU A 4 -16.37 -1.08 -35.30
N MET A 5 -16.32 -0.81 -33.99
CA MET A 5 -15.93 -1.80 -33.00
C MET A 5 -17.09 -2.77 -32.82
N GLU A 6 -16.82 -4.04 -33.12
CA GLU A 6 -17.73 -5.12 -32.78
C GLU A 6 -17.71 -5.33 -31.27
N VAL A 7 -18.82 -4.97 -30.61
CA VAL A 7 -18.97 -5.20 -29.17
C VAL A 7 -19.34 -6.66 -28.97
N PRO A 8 -18.57 -7.43 -28.19
CA PRO A 8 -18.85 -8.84 -27.95
C PRO A 8 -20.20 -9.00 -27.21
N PRO A 9 -21.03 -9.99 -27.58
CA PRO A 9 -22.29 -10.25 -26.93
C PRO A 9 -22.09 -10.78 -25.51
N THR A 10 -22.98 -10.42 -24.60
CA THR A 10 -22.98 -10.90 -23.21
C THR A 10 -23.34 -12.39 -23.12
N THR A 11 -23.10 -13.04 -21.98
CA THR A 11 -23.53 -14.43 -21.73
C THR A 11 -25.03 -14.61 -22.01
N ALA A 12 -25.87 -13.69 -21.54
CA ALA A 12 -27.31 -13.73 -21.75
C ALA A 12 -27.68 -13.66 -23.24
N GLU A 13 -27.08 -12.72 -23.99
CA GLU A 13 -27.31 -12.57 -25.43
C GLU A 13 -26.82 -13.80 -26.21
N ARG A 14 -25.66 -14.36 -25.83
CA ARG A 14 -25.13 -15.60 -26.41
C ARG A 14 -26.07 -16.78 -26.15
N LEU A 15 -26.65 -16.85 -24.96
CA LEU A 15 -27.61 -17.88 -24.57
C LEU A 15 -28.91 -17.74 -25.39
N GLU A 16 -29.40 -16.52 -25.60
CA GLU A 16 -30.54 -16.27 -26.50
C GLU A 16 -30.26 -16.66 -27.96
N ILE A 17 -29.05 -16.35 -28.46
CA ILE A 17 -28.62 -16.76 -29.80
C ILE A 17 -28.58 -18.28 -29.92
N LEU A 18 -28.05 -18.96 -28.91
CA LEU A 18 -28.02 -20.43 -28.86
C LEU A 18 -29.43 -21.02 -28.78
N LEU A 19 -30.33 -20.44 -27.98
CA LEU A 19 -31.73 -20.88 -27.91
C LEU A 19 -32.48 -20.68 -29.25
N LYS A 20 -32.09 -19.70 -30.06
CA LYS A 20 -32.67 -19.47 -31.40
C LYS A 20 -32.08 -20.38 -32.46
N ASN A 21 -30.78 -20.68 -32.38
CA ASN A 21 -30.05 -21.42 -33.41
C ASN A 21 -30.01 -22.94 -33.16
N GLU A 22 -30.01 -23.37 -31.90
CA GLU A 22 -30.01 -24.78 -31.50
C GLU A 22 -31.40 -25.21 -30.99
N LYS A 23 -31.75 -26.49 -31.19
CA LYS A 23 -32.99 -27.08 -30.66
C LYS A 23 -32.86 -27.34 -29.15
N GLY A 24 -32.95 -26.29 -28.32
CA GLY A 24 -33.18 -26.37 -26.87
C GLY A 24 -32.12 -27.13 -26.05
N LEU A 25 -32.41 -27.35 -24.76
CA LEU A 25 -31.58 -28.20 -23.90
C LEU A 25 -31.48 -29.59 -24.53
N ARG A 26 -30.24 -30.05 -24.74
CA ARG A 26 -29.94 -31.36 -25.33
C ARG A 26 -30.70 -32.46 -24.60
N HIS A 27 -31.24 -33.42 -25.34
CA HIS A 27 -31.80 -34.63 -24.73
C HIS A 27 -30.64 -35.49 -24.20
N PRO A 28 -30.76 -36.12 -23.02
CA PRO A 28 -29.76 -37.04 -22.48
C PRO A 28 -29.32 -38.15 -23.45
N ASP A 29 -30.20 -38.51 -24.38
CA ASP A 29 -29.97 -39.58 -25.37
C ASP A 29 -29.33 -39.10 -26.69
N SER A 30 -28.97 -37.82 -26.80
CA SER A 30 -28.30 -37.30 -28.01
C SER A 30 -26.85 -37.80 -28.09
N PRO A 31 -26.33 -38.15 -29.29
CA PRO A 31 -24.94 -38.62 -29.44
C PRO A 31 -23.91 -37.56 -29.03
N ASP A 32 -24.31 -36.28 -29.06
CA ASP A 32 -23.49 -35.15 -28.67
C ASP A 32 -23.49 -34.89 -27.15
N TRP A 33 -24.35 -35.57 -26.37
CA TRP A 33 -24.47 -35.38 -24.92
C TRP A 33 -23.16 -35.65 -24.19
N PHE A 34 -22.46 -36.73 -24.58
CA PHE A 34 -21.17 -37.12 -23.99
C PHE A 34 -19.95 -36.68 -24.83
N ASN A 35 -20.14 -35.88 -25.89
CA ASN A 35 -19.04 -35.46 -26.74
C ASN A 35 -18.20 -34.35 -26.06
N ARG A 36 -16.94 -34.68 -25.71
CA ARG A 36 -16.01 -33.77 -25.03
C ARG A 36 -15.71 -32.51 -25.85
N GLU A 37 -15.41 -32.66 -27.15
CA GLU A 37 -15.01 -31.55 -28.01
C GLU A 37 -16.14 -30.53 -28.18
N TYR A 38 -17.37 -31.03 -28.35
CA TYR A 38 -18.55 -30.20 -28.44
C TYR A 38 -18.82 -29.45 -27.12
N ASN A 39 -18.64 -30.14 -25.98
CA ASN A 39 -18.79 -29.52 -24.66
C ASN A 39 -17.72 -28.47 -24.34
N GLU A 40 -16.47 -28.66 -24.78
CA GLU A 40 -15.40 -27.66 -24.63
C GLU A 40 -15.66 -26.43 -25.52
N LYS A 41 -16.07 -26.62 -26.78
CA LYS A 41 -16.45 -25.53 -27.68
C LYS A 41 -17.61 -24.70 -27.13
N LEU A 42 -18.64 -25.34 -26.59
CA LEU A 42 -19.76 -24.66 -25.95
C LEU A 42 -19.34 -23.85 -24.72
N LYS A 43 -18.45 -24.40 -23.87
CA LYS A 43 -17.93 -23.67 -22.70
C LYS A 43 -17.19 -22.40 -23.13
N GLN A 44 -16.38 -22.48 -24.19
CA GLN A 44 -15.63 -21.35 -24.71
C GLN A 44 -16.54 -20.31 -25.39
N SER A 45 -17.57 -20.74 -26.12
CA SER A 45 -18.45 -19.83 -26.87
C SER A 45 -19.51 -19.16 -25.99
N LEU A 46 -20.02 -19.84 -24.95
CA LEU A 46 -21.12 -19.35 -24.13
C LEU A 46 -20.69 -18.27 -23.13
N ILE A 47 -19.51 -18.43 -22.51
CA ILE A 47 -19.10 -17.60 -21.37
C ILE A 47 -18.50 -16.28 -21.86
N TRP A 48 -19.02 -15.18 -21.35
CA TRP A 48 -18.43 -13.85 -21.41
C TRP A 48 -17.73 -13.56 -20.08
N ALA A 49 -16.56 -12.95 -20.14
CA ALA A 49 -15.86 -12.42 -18.99
C ALA A 49 -15.32 -11.04 -19.35
N ALA A 50 -15.44 -10.08 -18.44
CA ALA A 50 -14.87 -8.77 -18.62
C ALA A 50 -13.34 -8.84 -18.87
N PRO A 51 -12.80 -8.06 -19.82
CA PRO A 51 -11.37 -8.06 -20.09
C PRO A 51 -10.58 -7.48 -18.92
N TYR A 52 -9.31 -7.87 -18.81
CA TYR A 52 -8.39 -7.31 -17.83
C TYR A 52 -8.16 -5.81 -18.08
N ASP A 53 -8.33 -5.00 -17.03
CA ASP A 53 -8.04 -3.56 -17.06
C ASP A 53 -6.83 -3.26 -16.17
N ALA A 54 -5.73 -2.84 -16.80
CA ALA A 54 -4.48 -2.50 -16.13
C ALA A 54 -4.61 -1.34 -15.14
N ARG A 55 -5.66 -0.51 -15.21
CA ARG A 55 -5.95 0.55 -14.22
C ARG A 55 -6.33 -0.02 -12.85
N PHE A 56 -6.79 -1.27 -12.82
CA PHE A 56 -7.30 -1.92 -11.63
C PHE A 56 -6.67 -3.32 -11.44
N PRO A 57 -5.35 -3.39 -11.18
CA PRO A 57 -4.64 -4.67 -11.04
C PRO A 57 -5.07 -5.43 -9.80
N GLN A 58 -5.63 -4.75 -8.79
CA GLN A 58 -6.12 -5.40 -7.58
C GLN A 58 -7.25 -6.42 -7.86
N VAL A 59 -7.30 -7.46 -7.02
CA VAL A 59 -8.38 -8.46 -6.97
C VAL A 59 -9.72 -7.82 -6.59
N ARG A 60 -9.68 -6.78 -5.77
CA ARG A 60 -10.84 -6.01 -5.31
C ARG A 60 -11.39 -5.09 -6.42
N LYS A 61 -12.46 -5.51 -7.09
CA LYS A 61 -13.02 -4.84 -8.28
C LYS A 61 -14.02 -3.72 -8.04
N GLN A 62 -14.20 -3.26 -6.80
CA GLN A 62 -15.20 -2.24 -6.44
C GLN A 62 -14.99 -0.92 -7.19
N ARG A 63 -13.74 -0.45 -7.25
CA ARG A 63 -13.39 0.78 -7.98
C ARG A 63 -13.53 0.63 -9.50
N GLN A 64 -13.22 -0.56 -10.02
CA GLN A 64 -13.38 -0.88 -11.44
C GLN A 64 -14.87 -0.81 -11.82
N CYS A 65 -15.71 -1.50 -11.05
CA CYS A 65 -17.16 -1.48 -11.23
C CYS A 65 -17.73 -0.04 -11.32
N PHE A 66 -17.46 0.81 -10.33
CA PHE A 66 -17.96 2.20 -10.33
C PHE A 66 -17.42 3.03 -11.50
N ALA A 67 -16.14 2.88 -11.85
CA ALA A 67 -15.54 3.61 -12.96
C ALA A 67 -16.20 3.28 -14.30
N TYR A 68 -16.50 2.00 -14.55
CA TYR A 68 -17.17 1.56 -15.78
C TYR A 68 -18.64 2.00 -15.85
N TYR A 69 -19.33 2.08 -14.71
CA TYR A 69 -20.68 2.65 -14.64
C TYR A 69 -20.69 4.13 -15.06
N VAL A 70 -19.79 4.94 -14.48
CA VAL A 70 -19.65 6.36 -14.83
C VAL A 70 -19.23 6.54 -16.29
N ASP A 71 -18.31 5.73 -16.79
CA ASP A 71 -17.86 5.77 -18.19
C ASP A 71 -19.01 5.47 -19.16
N PHE A 72 -19.95 4.57 -18.81
CA PHE A 72 -21.14 4.28 -19.63
C PHE A 72 -22.06 5.51 -19.77
N HIS A 73 -22.49 6.10 -18.65
CA HIS A 73 -23.38 7.26 -18.69
C HIS A 73 -22.72 8.48 -19.34
N ARG A 74 -21.42 8.69 -19.09
CA ARG A 74 -20.62 9.72 -19.78
C ARG A 74 -20.55 9.48 -21.28
N CYS A 75 -20.42 8.23 -21.72
CA CYS A 75 -20.39 7.86 -23.13
C CYS A 75 -21.73 8.19 -23.81
N GLN A 76 -22.86 7.87 -23.15
CA GLN A 76 -24.19 8.19 -23.65
C GLN A 76 -24.44 9.71 -23.74
N GLU A 77 -24.00 10.47 -22.74
CA GLU A 77 -24.14 11.93 -22.72
C GLU A 77 -23.31 12.59 -23.83
N LEU A 78 -22.08 12.13 -24.05
CA LEU A 78 -21.19 12.73 -25.05
C LEU A 78 -21.55 12.29 -26.47
N MET A 79 -21.77 11.00 -26.71
CA MET A 79 -21.89 10.43 -28.07
C MET A 79 -23.33 10.19 -28.50
N GLY A 80 -24.30 10.28 -27.59
CA GLY A 80 -25.70 9.90 -27.81
C GLY A 80 -25.95 8.42 -27.51
N ALA A 81 -27.24 8.07 -27.35
CA ALA A 81 -27.66 6.72 -26.97
C ALA A 81 -27.34 5.65 -28.03
N ASP A 82 -27.23 6.03 -29.30
CA ASP A 82 -27.08 5.11 -30.44
C ASP A 82 -25.61 4.68 -30.70
N TYR A 83 -24.65 5.17 -29.92
CA TYR A 83 -23.25 4.85 -30.12
C TYR A 83 -22.93 3.42 -29.64
N LYS A 84 -22.84 2.47 -30.59
CA LYS A 84 -22.61 1.04 -30.33
C LYS A 84 -21.49 0.75 -29.32
N PRO A 85 -20.30 1.40 -29.36
CA PRO A 85 -19.23 1.15 -28.41
C PRO A 85 -19.55 1.49 -26.94
N CYS A 86 -20.55 2.35 -26.66
CA CYS A 86 -20.97 2.58 -25.26
C CYS A 86 -21.49 1.29 -24.60
N LYS A 87 -22.04 0.36 -25.40
CA LYS A 87 -22.51 -0.95 -24.93
C LYS A 87 -21.39 -1.78 -24.28
N PHE A 88 -20.14 -1.60 -24.69
CA PHE A 88 -19.01 -2.28 -24.07
C PHE A 88 -18.89 -1.96 -22.57
N PHE A 89 -18.96 -0.67 -22.21
CA PHE A 89 -18.92 -0.25 -20.80
C PHE A 89 -20.07 -0.85 -20.00
N LYS A 90 -21.25 -0.93 -20.64
CA LYS A 90 -22.46 -1.57 -20.07
C LYS A 90 -22.24 -3.04 -19.76
N ASN A 91 -21.67 -3.78 -20.69
CA ASN A 91 -21.40 -5.21 -20.53
C ASN A 91 -20.39 -5.45 -19.40
N VAL A 92 -19.36 -4.61 -19.29
CA VAL A 92 -18.30 -4.77 -18.27
C VAL A 92 -18.82 -4.46 -16.86
N TYR A 93 -19.53 -3.34 -16.65
CA TYR A 93 -20.04 -3.06 -15.30
C TYR A 93 -21.12 -4.06 -14.88
N LYS A 94 -21.97 -4.55 -15.80
CA LYS A 94 -22.96 -5.58 -15.48
C LYS A 94 -22.35 -6.93 -15.09
N ASP A 95 -21.14 -7.24 -15.57
CA ASP A 95 -20.42 -8.47 -15.23
C ASP A 95 -19.72 -8.37 -13.86
N ILE A 96 -19.15 -7.21 -13.55
CA ILE A 96 -18.33 -7.01 -12.34
C ILE A 96 -19.16 -6.50 -11.14
N CYS A 97 -20.19 -5.70 -11.38
CA CYS A 97 -20.92 -4.99 -10.33
C CYS A 97 -22.01 -5.85 -9.68
N PRO A 98 -22.13 -5.82 -8.34
CA PRO A 98 -23.33 -6.31 -7.68
C PRO A 98 -24.58 -5.53 -8.10
N GLY A 99 -25.71 -6.21 -8.30
CA GLY A 99 -26.97 -5.59 -8.76
C GLY A 99 -27.46 -4.45 -7.87
N PHE A 100 -27.40 -4.63 -6.55
CA PHE A 100 -27.84 -3.62 -5.58
C PHE A 100 -27.02 -2.31 -5.61
N TRP A 101 -25.78 -2.33 -6.14
CA TRP A 101 -25.03 -1.10 -6.38
C TRP A 101 -25.53 -0.37 -7.61
N VAL A 102 -25.80 -1.12 -8.67
CA VAL A 102 -26.31 -0.56 -9.92
C VAL A 102 -27.68 0.07 -9.68
N GLU A 103 -28.58 -0.61 -8.99
CA GLU A 103 -29.92 -0.08 -8.63
C GLU A 103 -29.81 1.24 -7.87
N LYS A 104 -29.00 1.28 -6.81
CA LYS A 104 -28.77 2.50 -6.02
C LYS A 104 -28.16 3.63 -6.86
N TRP A 105 -27.28 3.30 -7.81
CA TRP A 105 -26.69 4.31 -8.69
C TRP A 105 -27.68 4.81 -9.73
N ASP A 106 -28.53 3.94 -10.26
CA ASP A 106 -29.60 4.29 -11.19
C ASP A 106 -30.61 5.22 -10.50
N GLU A 107 -31.01 4.95 -9.25
CA GLU A 107 -31.81 5.86 -8.42
C GLU A 107 -31.15 7.25 -8.33
N LEU A 108 -29.85 7.30 -8.04
CA LEU A 108 -29.11 8.56 -7.94
C LEU A 108 -28.94 9.27 -9.29
N VAL A 109 -29.01 8.55 -10.41
CA VAL A 109 -29.03 9.13 -11.76
C VAL A 109 -30.41 9.71 -12.06
N GLU A 110 -31.49 9.00 -11.73
CA GLU A 110 -32.87 9.50 -11.85
C GLU A 110 -33.11 10.75 -11.00
N GLU A 111 -32.53 10.79 -9.80
CA GLU A 111 -32.55 11.96 -8.91
C GLU A 111 -31.62 13.11 -9.39
N GLY A 112 -30.88 12.93 -10.48
CA GLY A 112 -29.97 13.95 -11.03
C GLY A 112 -28.71 14.21 -10.17
N ARG A 113 -28.39 13.34 -9.21
CA ARG A 113 -27.26 13.51 -8.28
C ARG A 113 -25.93 12.96 -8.80
N MET A 114 -25.95 12.06 -9.79
CA MET A 114 -24.76 11.35 -10.29
C MET A 114 -24.25 11.89 -11.63
N VAL A 115 -25.14 12.28 -12.55
CA VAL A 115 -24.78 12.80 -13.88
C VAL A 115 -25.65 14.02 -14.13
N GLY A 116 -25.02 15.19 -14.09
CA GLY A 116 -25.72 16.45 -13.82
C GLY A 116 -26.41 17.04 -15.03
N GLU A 117 -27.57 17.64 -14.77
CA GLU A 117 -28.23 18.61 -15.65
C GLU A 117 -27.35 19.87 -15.85
N VAL A 118 -27.47 20.52 -17.01
CA VAL A 118 -26.76 21.77 -17.33
C VAL A 118 -27.37 22.90 -16.51
N VAL A 119 -26.61 23.42 -15.54
CA VAL A 119 -27.04 24.53 -14.68
C VAL A 119 -26.96 25.85 -15.44
N ASP A 120 -28.02 26.66 -15.37
CA ASP A 120 -28.10 27.97 -16.05
C ASP A 120 -26.96 28.93 -15.63
N ALA A 121 -26.47 29.74 -16.57
CA ALA A 121 -25.34 30.64 -16.37
C ALA A 121 -25.60 31.69 -15.28
N LYS A 122 -26.85 32.11 -15.08
CA LYS A 122 -27.24 33.03 -14.00
C LYS A 122 -27.13 32.37 -12.63
N GLU A 123 -27.49 31.10 -12.55
CA GLU A 123 -27.39 30.30 -11.35
C GLU A 123 -25.92 30.01 -11.00
N ILE A 124 -25.06 29.83 -12.02
CA ILE A 124 -23.60 29.75 -11.83
C ILE A 124 -23.05 31.07 -11.30
N ALA A 125 -23.40 32.21 -11.88
CA ALA A 125 -22.95 33.52 -11.41
C ALA A 125 -23.41 33.82 -9.97
N ARG A 126 -24.64 33.41 -9.61
CA ARG A 126 -25.15 33.46 -8.24
C ARG A 126 -24.32 32.56 -7.33
N ARG A 127 -24.05 31.32 -7.71
CA ARG A 127 -23.22 30.39 -6.93
C ARG A 127 -21.80 30.91 -6.74
N GLU A 128 -21.19 31.49 -7.77
CA GLU A 128 -19.85 32.08 -7.71
C GLU A 128 -19.76 33.28 -6.77
N SER A 129 -20.84 34.03 -6.57
CA SER A 129 -20.88 35.11 -5.58
C SER A 129 -20.97 34.56 -4.14
N PHE A 130 -21.60 33.41 -3.91
CA PHE A 130 -21.68 32.77 -2.59
C PHE A 130 -20.49 31.84 -2.26
N ILE A 131 -19.74 31.37 -3.27
CA ILE A 131 -18.57 30.50 -3.09
C ILE A 131 -17.33 31.29 -2.60
N ARG A 132 -17.29 32.61 -2.80
CA ARG A 132 -16.17 33.44 -2.29
C ARG A 132 -16.45 33.81 -0.83
N ALA A 133 -15.56 33.38 0.07
CA ALA A 133 -15.46 33.94 1.42
C ALA A 133 -15.54 35.49 1.38
N TYR A 134 -16.10 36.12 2.43
CA TYR A 134 -16.31 37.58 2.65
C TYR A 134 -17.62 38.25 2.19
N ASN A 135 -18.64 37.52 1.74
CA ASN A 135 -19.93 38.16 1.37
C ASN A 135 -21.00 38.20 2.48
N ARG A 136 -20.70 37.70 3.70
CA ARG A 136 -21.56 37.92 4.87
C ARG A 136 -21.36 39.35 5.38
N PRO A 137 -22.42 40.16 5.59
CA PRO A 137 -22.27 41.53 6.04
C PRO A 137 -21.53 41.57 7.39
N TYR A 138 -20.48 42.38 7.44
CA TYR A 138 -19.66 42.56 8.64
C TYR A 138 -20.51 43.13 9.78
N ASN A 139 -20.50 42.47 10.94
CA ASN A 139 -21.13 42.98 12.15
C ASN A 139 -20.10 43.05 13.28
N LEU A 140 -19.90 44.25 13.81
CA LEU A 140 -18.93 44.50 14.88
C LEU A 140 -19.25 43.72 16.16
N PHE A 141 -20.52 43.47 16.49
CA PHE A 141 -20.91 42.83 17.75
C PHE A 141 -21.02 41.30 17.67
N ASP A 142 -20.86 40.72 16.48
CA ASP A 142 -20.87 39.27 16.28
C ASP A 142 -19.48 38.80 15.81
N PRO A 143 -18.64 38.27 16.73
CA PRO A 143 -17.31 37.76 16.41
C PRO A 143 -17.32 36.64 15.35
N PHE A 144 -18.45 35.98 15.13
CA PHE A 144 -18.55 34.94 14.11
C PHE A 144 -18.61 35.51 12.69
N THR A 145 -19.06 36.76 12.53
CA THR A 145 -19.09 37.46 11.23
C THR A 145 -17.73 38.01 10.79
N TRP A 146 -16.76 38.09 11.71
CA TRP A 146 -15.47 38.66 11.41
C TRP A 146 -14.63 37.77 10.49
N PRO A 147 -13.83 38.36 9.59
CA PRO A 147 -12.89 37.60 8.77
C PRO A 147 -11.79 36.98 9.64
N TYR A 148 -11.10 35.97 9.12
CA TYR A 148 -10.10 35.24 9.89
C TYR A 148 -8.89 36.08 10.38
N PRO A 149 -8.42 37.12 9.66
CA PRO A 149 -7.41 38.06 10.12
C PRO A 149 -7.85 38.83 11.37
N GLU A 150 -9.10 39.30 11.40
CA GLU A 150 -9.64 40.03 12.54
C GLU A 150 -9.84 39.13 13.76
N LYS A 151 -10.30 37.90 13.54
CA LYS A 151 -10.35 36.87 14.59
C LYS A 151 -8.96 36.58 15.17
N GLY A 152 -7.95 36.49 14.30
CA GLY A 152 -6.55 36.31 14.71
C GLY A 152 -6.03 37.49 15.52
N ALA A 153 -6.30 38.72 15.07
CA ALA A 153 -5.91 39.95 15.75
C ALA A 153 -6.55 40.05 17.15
N ALA A 154 -7.85 39.79 17.25
CA ALA A 154 -8.60 39.86 18.50
C ALA A 154 -8.15 38.79 19.52
N CYS A 155 -7.89 37.56 19.04
CA CYS A 155 -7.41 36.48 19.90
C CYS A 155 -6.04 36.80 20.51
N ILE A 156 -5.06 37.18 19.70
CA ILE A 156 -3.71 37.49 20.18
C ILE A 156 -3.70 38.79 20.99
N GLY A 157 -4.48 39.80 20.59
CA GLY A 157 -4.67 41.04 21.36
C GLY A 157 -5.27 40.77 22.75
N GLY A 158 -6.30 39.92 22.82
CA GLY A 158 -6.91 39.50 24.08
C GLY A 158 -5.95 38.73 24.99
N ILE A 159 -5.20 37.77 24.44
CA ILE A 159 -4.15 37.05 25.17
C ILE A 159 -3.09 38.02 25.68
N SER A 160 -2.69 39.00 24.87
CA SER A 160 -1.71 40.02 25.26
C SER A 160 -2.21 40.87 26.44
N LEU A 161 -3.49 41.28 26.42
CA LEU A 161 -4.11 42.02 27.53
C LEU A 161 -4.21 41.19 28.81
N ILE A 162 -4.61 39.91 28.70
CA ILE A 162 -4.68 38.99 29.84
C ILE A 162 -3.27 38.76 30.41
N ALA A 163 -2.26 38.53 29.57
CA ALA A 163 -0.88 38.35 30.00
C ALA A 163 -0.35 39.60 30.72
N LEU A 164 -0.66 40.80 30.22
CA LEU A 164 -0.32 42.06 30.89
C LEU A 164 -1.04 42.21 32.23
N HIS A 165 -2.31 41.82 32.30
CA HIS A 165 -3.09 41.84 33.55
C HIS A 165 -2.50 40.87 34.59
N LEU A 166 -2.19 39.64 34.18
CA LEU A 166 -1.54 38.65 35.04
C LEU A 166 -0.14 39.11 35.50
N ASN A 167 0.63 39.74 34.61
CA ASN A 167 1.92 40.33 34.96
C ASN A 167 1.77 41.43 36.02
N ASN A 168 0.75 42.29 35.90
CA ASN A 168 0.45 43.32 36.90
C ASN A 168 0.08 42.72 38.25
N LEU A 169 -0.75 41.67 38.27
CA LEU A 169 -1.10 40.95 39.49
C LEU A 169 0.13 40.32 40.14
N TRP A 170 0.98 39.67 39.35
CA TRP A 170 2.19 38.99 39.84
C TRP A 170 3.20 39.95 40.47
N TYR A 171 3.48 41.07 39.81
CA TYR A 171 4.43 42.08 40.29
C TYR A 171 3.80 43.20 41.14
N ARG A 172 2.51 43.07 41.50
CA ARG A 172 1.72 44.05 42.26
C ARG A 172 1.83 45.47 41.70
N LYS A 173 1.79 45.60 40.37
CA LYS A 173 1.82 46.90 39.68
C LYS A 173 0.40 47.41 39.43
N PRO A 174 0.14 48.73 39.52
CA PRO A 174 -1.16 49.29 39.17
C PRO A 174 -1.44 49.11 37.67
N PHE A 175 -2.72 49.12 37.28
CA PHE A 175 -3.12 48.86 35.89
C PHE A 175 -2.52 49.85 34.89
N TYR A 176 -2.22 51.08 35.34
CA TYR A 176 -1.64 52.16 34.52
C TYR A 176 -0.11 52.16 34.44
N TYR A 177 0.57 51.19 35.06
CA TYR A 177 2.02 51.09 34.99
C TYR A 177 2.47 50.89 33.54
N ALA A 178 3.33 51.78 33.04
CA ALA A 178 3.92 51.70 31.69
C ALA A 178 2.88 51.52 30.56
N ILE A 179 1.77 52.29 30.58
CA ILE A 179 0.68 52.18 29.60
C ILE A 179 1.20 52.27 28.15
N PHE A 180 1.98 53.28 27.81
CA PHE A 180 2.42 53.50 26.42
C PHE A 180 3.23 52.34 25.82
N PRO A 181 4.32 51.84 26.45
CA PRO A 181 5.05 50.70 25.89
C PRO A 181 4.21 49.41 25.90
N ARG A 182 3.26 49.25 26.81
CA ARG A 182 2.37 48.08 26.85
C ARG A 182 1.30 48.12 25.78
N LEU A 183 0.74 49.29 25.49
CA LEU A 183 -0.15 49.48 24.34
C LEU A 183 0.57 49.18 23.03
N ALA A 184 1.85 49.58 22.91
CA ALA A 184 2.68 49.23 21.77
C ALA A 184 2.88 47.70 21.65
N LEU A 185 3.13 46.99 22.76
CA LEU A 185 3.22 45.53 22.76
C LEU A 185 1.91 44.84 22.38
N VAL A 186 0.77 45.33 22.87
CA VAL A 186 -0.55 44.79 22.47
C VAL A 186 -0.80 45.04 20.98
N ALA A 187 -0.45 46.23 20.46
CA ALA A 187 -0.56 46.53 19.04
C ALA A 187 0.33 45.60 18.19
N LEU A 188 1.57 45.34 18.63
CA LEU A 188 2.46 44.37 17.98
C LEU A 188 1.90 42.93 18.02
N GLY A 189 1.33 42.51 19.15
CA GLY A 189 0.67 41.22 19.27
C GLY A 189 -0.54 41.10 18.33
N SER A 190 -1.43 42.09 18.34
CA SER A 190 -2.61 42.11 17.46
C SER A 190 -2.25 42.13 15.97
N THR A 191 -1.20 42.87 15.58
CA THR A 191 -0.72 42.90 14.18
C THR A 191 -0.11 41.57 13.76
N LEU A 192 0.67 40.91 14.62
CA LEU A 192 1.14 39.53 14.37
C LEU A 192 -0.03 38.55 14.24
N GLY A 193 -1.03 38.65 15.12
CA GLY A 193 -2.26 37.85 15.04
C GLY A 193 -3.02 38.06 13.73
N TYR A 194 -3.10 39.31 13.25
CA TYR A 194 -3.70 39.64 11.96
C TYR A 194 -2.95 38.99 10.79
N LEU A 195 -1.62 39.07 10.77
CA LEU A 195 -0.78 38.46 9.75
C LEU A 195 -0.90 36.92 9.73
N CYS A 196 -0.84 36.28 10.90
CA CYS A 196 -1.09 34.84 11.01
C CYS A 196 -2.49 34.45 10.51
N GLY A 197 -3.49 35.28 10.82
CA GLY A 197 -4.85 35.10 10.31
C GLY A 197 -4.93 35.23 8.79
N GLN A 198 -4.21 36.17 8.16
CA GLN A 198 -4.13 36.28 6.70
C GLN A 198 -3.48 35.05 6.04
N VAL A 199 -2.39 34.54 6.61
CA VAL A 199 -1.72 33.33 6.10
C VAL A 199 -2.65 32.12 6.21
N ARG A 200 -3.33 31.98 7.36
CA ARG A 200 -4.30 30.92 7.60
C ARG A 200 -5.45 30.97 6.59
N GLU A 201 -5.98 32.16 6.38
CA GLU A 201 -7.07 32.39 5.44
C GLU A 201 -6.66 32.04 4.01
N HIS A 202 -5.48 32.47 3.58
CA HIS A 202 -4.93 32.11 2.28
C HIS A 202 -4.86 30.58 2.09
N HIS A 203 -4.47 29.85 3.13
CA HIS A 203 -4.37 28.39 3.10
C HIS A 203 -5.74 27.69 3.08
N TYR A 204 -6.71 28.16 3.87
CA TYR A 204 -8.02 27.49 4.04
C TYR A 204 -9.14 28.02 3.15
N ARG A 205 -8.91 29.11 2.38
CA ARG A 205 -9.92 29.75 1.53
C ARG A 205 -10.61 28.77 0.57
N THR A 206 -9.87 27.84 -0.01
CA THR A 206 -10.40 26.84 -0.95
C THR A 206 -11.24 25.79 -0.25
N ARG A 207 -10.85 25.38 0.96
CA ARG A 207 -11.55 24.37 1.75
C ARG A 207 -12.87 24.90 2.30
N ASP A 208 -12.84 26.08 2.93
CA ASP A 208 -14.01 26.63 3.62
C ASP A 208 -15.09 27.07 2.60
N ALA A 209 -14.69 27.58 1.43
CA ALA A 209 -15.58 27.85 0.30
C ALA A 209 -16.33 26.60 -0.21
N VAL A 210 -15.66 25.44 -0.22
CA VAL A 210 -16.27 24.17 -0.62
C VAL A 210 -17.28 23.70 0.43
N ILE A 211 -16.99 23.88 1.72
CA ILE A 211 -17.86 23.48 2.85
C ILE A 211 -19.10 24.37 2.93
N GLU A 212 -18.95 25.69 2.81
CA GLU A 212 -20.06 26.64 2.87
C GLU A 212 -21.02 26.45 1.70
N HIS A 213 -20.49 26.20 0.50
CA HIS A 213 -21.29 25.90 -0.67
C HIS A 213 -22.13 24.62 -0.46
N TYR A 214 -21.55 23.60 0.16
CA TYR A 214 -22.24 22.34 0.48
C TYR A 214 -23.39 22.52 1.48
N ILE A 215 -23.18 23.26 2.57
CA ILE A 215 -24.20 23.55 3.59
C ILE A 215 -25.38 24.32 2.98
N SER A 216 -25.11 25.25 2.06
CA SER A 216 -26.15 26.05 1.41
C SER A 216 -27.02 25.27 0.41
N LEU A 217 -26.46 24.23 -0.22
CA LEU A 217 -27.17 23.40 -1.20
C LEU A 217 -28.09 22.37 -0.52
N HIS A 218 -27.77 22.00 0.72
CA HIS A 218 -28.51 21.00 1.48
C HIS A 218 -28.86 21.48 2.90
N PRO A 219 -29.61 22.59 3.07
CA PRO A 219 -29.94 23.12 4.39
C PRO A 219 -30.72 22.12 5.26
N GLN A 220 -31.51 21.24 4.62
CA GLN A 220 -32.32 20.21 5.29
C GLN A 220 -31.48 19.06 5.87
N ASP A 221 -30.25 18.88 5.37
CA ASP A 221 -29.26 17.95 5.92
C ASP A 221 -28.64 18.45 7.22
N PHE A 222 -28.97 19.69 7.65
CA PHE A 222 -28.48 20.30 8.88
C PHE A 222 -29.63 20.71 9.83
N ASP A 223 -30.89 20.44 9.47
CA ASP A 223 -32.06 20.79 10.27
C ASP A 223 -32.14 20.00 11.60
N HIS A 224 -31.46 18.85 11.69
CA HIS A 224 -31.39 18.00 12.88
C HIS A 224 -30.19 18.28 13.80
N LEU A 225 -29.35 19.29 13.49
CA LEU A 225 -28.21 19.72 14.31
C LEU A 225 -28.63 20.78 15.35
N LYS A 226 -29.76 20.53 16.02
CA LYS A 226 -30.14 21.20 17.26
C LYS A 226 -30.40 20.17 18.35
N ASP A 227 -29.40 19.33 18.64
CA ASP A 227 -29.47 18.47 19.82
C ASP A 227 -28.15 18.43 20.60
N TYR A 228 -28.32 18.40 21.91
CA TYR A 228 -27.38 18.78 22.97
C TYR A 228 -26.17 17.82 23.16
N ASN A 229 -26.07 16.70 22.44
CA ASN A 229 -25.22 15.54 22.82
C ASN A 229 -24.18 15.12 21.76
N GLY A 230 -23.32 16.05 21.32
CA GLY A 230 -22.31 15.90 20.27
C GLY A 230 -21.57 14.55 20.17
N ARG A 231 -21.89 13.77 19.13
CA ARG A 231 -21.03 12.68 18.61
C ARG A 231 -20.16 13.21 17.45
N PRO A 232 -18.89 12.77 17.30
CA PRO A 232 -18.01 13.24 16.23
C PRO A 232 -18.30 12.60 14.87
N PHE A 233 -18.17 13.42 13.81
CA PHE A 233 -18.45 13.14 12.40
C PHE A 233 -17.84 11.85 11.82
N SER A 234 -16.76 11.35 12.41
CA SER A 234 -16.03 10.18 11.92
C SER A 234 -16.74 8.84 12.13
N GLN A 235 -17.76 8.79 13.00
CA GLN A 235 -18.42 7.53 13.36
C GLN A 235 -19.62 7.16 12.47
N ILE A 236 -20.03 8.04 11.55
CA ILE A 236 -21.33 7.91 10.86
C ILE A 236 -21.20 7.94 9.31
N LEU A 237 -20.12 8.46 8.73
CA LEU A 237 -20.04 8.67 7.28
C LEU A 237 -19.70 7.40 6.49
N LEU A 238 -20.52 7.05 5.49
CA LEU A 238 -20.09 6.26 4.32
C LEU A 238 -19.56 7.22 3.23
N PRO A 239 -18.54 6.83 2.46
CA PRO A 239 -17.82 7.75 1.56
C PRO A 239 -18.65 8.22 0.35
N TRP A 240 -18.64 9.53 0.09
CA TRP A 240 -19.23 10.22 -1.08
C TRP A 240 -18.15 10.57 -2.14
N TYR A 241 -18.51 10.50 -3.43
CA TYR A 241 -17.60 10.70 -4.57
C TYR A 241 -17.88 12.01 -5.32
N PRO A 242 -16.95 12.98 -5.36
CA PRO A 242 -17.16 14.27 -6.01
C PRO A 242 -17.06 14.22 -7.56
N LYS A 243 -17.88 15.05 -8.24
CA LYS A 243 -17.91 15.28 -9.69
C LYS A 243 -16.60 15.92 -10.18
N ARG A 244 -15.60 15.09 -10.49
CA ARG A 244 -14.25 15.55 -10.83
C ARG A 244 -14.07 15.79 -12.34
N ALA A 245 -14.88 16.69 -12.91
CA ALA A 245 -14.61 17.45 -14.14
C ALA A 245 -15.93 18.00 -14.67
N GLN A 246 -16.13 19.32 -14.62
CA GLN A 246 -16.97 20.10 -15.53
C GLN A 246 -17.08 21.55 -15.00
N TYR A 247 -15.98 22.31 -15.10
CA TYR A 247 -16.05 23.78 -15.04
C TYR A 247 -16.04 24.29 -16.47
N THR A 248 -17.05 25.06 -16.87
CA THR A 248 -17.08 25.80 -18.13
C THR A 248 -16.59 27.22 -17.84
N ASN A 249 -15.49 27.65 -18.48
CA ASN A 249 -15.19 29.07 -18.57
C ASN A 249 -16.11 29.63 -19.67
N GLY A 250 -17.00 30.55 -19.31
CA GLY A 250 -18.12 31.05 -20.13
C GLY A 250 -17.76 31.83 -21.41
N SER A 251 -16.74 31.42 -22.17
CA SER A 251 -16.29 32.08 -23.40
C SER A 251 -16.39 31.23 -24.67
N THR A 252 -16.60 29.91 -24.55
CA THR A 252 -16.72 29.00 -25.71
C THR A 252 -18.13 28.45 -25.82
N SER A 253 -18.74 28.53 -27.01
CA SER A 253 -20.06 27.96 -27.27
C SER A 253 -20.10 26.47 -26.87
N GLU A 254 -21.13 26.09 -26.13
CA GLU A 254 -21.33 24.76 -25.54
C GLU A 254 -21.12 23.63 -26.56
N ALA A 255 -21.56 23.85 -27.80
CA ALA A 255 -21.37 22.94 -28.93
C ALA A 255 -19.88 22.70 -29.29
N LYS A 256 -19.03 23.74 -29.32
CA LYS A 256 -17.59 23.58 -29.64
C LYS A 256 -16.84 22.81 -28.57
N LEU A 257 -17.24 22.99 -27.31
CA LEU A 257 -16.61 22.36 -26.17
C LEU A 257 -17.05 20.89 -26.01
N LEU A 258 -18.32 20.58 -26.31
CA LEU A 258 -18.79 19.21 -26.45
C LEU A 258 -18.06 18.49 -27.59
N ASP A 259 -17.86 19.15 -28.72
CA ASP A 259 -17.15 18.58 -29.87
C ASP A 259 -15.66 18.31 -29.56
N GLU A 260 -14.98 19.23 -28.88
CA GLU A 260 -13.61 19.01 -28.42
C GLU A 260 -13.50 17.87 -27.39
N ARG A 261 -14.49 17.75 -26.48
CA ARG A 261 -14.57 16.63 -25.52
C ARG A 261 -14.80 15.29 -26.22
N ARG A 262 -15.71 15.25 -27.20
CA ARG A 262 -15.92 14.07 -28.07
C ARG A 262 -14.61 13.67 -28.72
N ARG A 263 -13.86 14.62 -29.27
CA ARG A 263 -12.56 14.36 -29.92
C ARG A 263 -11.53 13.77 -28.96
N ARG A 264 -11.34 14.37 -27.78
CA ARG A 264 -10.39 13.85 -26.76
C ARG A 264 -10.76 12.46 -26.25
N MET A 265 -12.06 12.16 -26.14
CA MET A 265 -12.53 10.83 -25.73
C MET A 265 -12.28 9.79 -26.82
N LEU A 266 -12.54 10.13 -28.08
CA LEU A 266 -12.24 9.29 -29.24
C LEU A 266 -10.75 9.00 -29.37
N GLU A 267 -9.89 10.00 -29.19
CA GLU A 267 -8.42 9.82 -29.17
C GLU A 267 -7.99 8.82 -28.08
N ARG A 268 -8.55 8.93 -26.86
CA ARG A 268 -8.26 7.99 -25.77
C ARG A 268 -8.77 6.58 -26.04
N LEU A 269 -9.94 6.43 -26.66
CA LEU A 269 -10.48 5.14 -27.07
C LEU A 269 -9.57 4.50 -28.13
N ASN A 270 -9.22 5.23 -29.18
CA ASN A 270 -8.32 4.75 -30.23
C ASN A 270 -6.95 4.32 -29.68
N ALA A 271 -6.40 5.08 -28.73
CA ALA A 271 -5.15 4.70 -28.06
C ALA A 271 -5.28 3.39 -27.25
N ARG A 272 -6.42 3.16 -26.58
CA ARG A 272 -6.69 1.89 -25.91
C ARG A 272 -6.82 0.72 -26.90
N HIS A 273 -7.41 0.95 -28.06
CA HIS A 273 -7.50 -0.07 -29.11
C HIS A 273 -6.13 -0.43 -29.68
N ALA A 274 -5.28 0.56 -29.94
CA ALA A 274 -3.92 0.31 -30.37
C ALA A 274 -3.14 -0.54 -29.34
N ALA A 275 -3.27 -0.22 -28.05
CA ALA A 275 -2.64 -0.99 -26.98
C ALA A 275 -3.19 -2.43 -26.86
N GLN A 276 -4.50 -2.63 -27.04
CA GLN A 276 -5.12 -3.96 -27.00
C GLN A 276 -4.79 -4.81 -28.24
N SER A 277 -4.75 -4.22 -29.44
CA SER A 277 -4.35 -4.94 -30.65
C SER A 277 -2.86 -5.31 -30.60
N GLU A 278 -2.00 -4.45 -30.08
CA GLU A 278 -0.58 -4.76 -29.84
C GLU A 278 -0.40 -5.90 -28.82
N ALA A 279 -1.19 -5.89 -27.72
CA ALA A 279 -1.20 -6.97 -26.73
C ALA A 279 -1.73 -8.30 -27.30
N GLN A 280 -2.71 -8.26 -28.20
CA GLN A 280 -3.28 -9.46 -28.83
C GLN A 280 -2.37 -10.04 -29.92
N VAL A 281 -1.69 -9.19 -30.70
CA VAL A 281 -0.70 -9.61 -31.70
C VAL A 281 0.55 -10.21 -31.04
N THR A 282 0.96 -9.71 -29.88
CA THR A 282 2.05 -10.30 -29.10
C THR A 282 1.66 -11.64 -28.49
N ALA A 283 0.42 -11.78 -27.99
CA ALA A 283 -0.11 -13.07 -27.52
C ALA A 283 -0.21 -14.13 -28.65
N VAL A 284 -0.72 -13.78 -29.83
CA VAL A 284 -0.81 -14.70 -30.98
C VAL A 284 0.56 -15.11 -31.51
N LYS A 285 1.57 -14.22 -31.48
CA LYS A 285 2.96 -14.57 -31.81
C LYS A 285 3.57 -15.56 -30.81
N SER A 286 3.21 -15.45 -29.53
CA SER A 286 3.64 -16.43 -28.52
C SER A 286 2.97 -17.79 -28.71
N GLU A 287 1.70 -17.83 -29.11
CA GLU A 287 0.97 -19.09 -29.40
C GLU A 287 1.43 -19.78 -30.70
N ALA A 288 1.80 -19.03 -31.73
CA ALA A 288 2.33 -19.58 -32.98
C ALA A 288 3.68 -20.31 -32.80
N HIS A 289 4.47 -19.93 -31.79
CA HIS A 289 5.72 -20.62 -31.44
C HIS A 289 5.50 -21.94 -30.67
N ILE A 290 4.28 -22.17 -30.16
CA ILE A 290 3.90 -23.32 -29.32
C ILE A 290 3.24 -24.44 -30.15
N GLY A 291 2.97 -24.19 -31.44
CA GLY A 291 2.19 -25.05 -32.35
C GLY A 291 2.86 -26.30 -32.93
N SER A 292 3.74 -27.01 -32.21
CA SER A 292 3.99 -28.41 -32.56
C SER A 292 4.13 -29.30 -31.32
N VAL A 293 3.05 -30.02 -31.02
CA VAL A 293 3.03 -31.07 -29.98
C VAL A 293 4.08 -32.16 -30.27
N SER A 294 4.49 -32.32 -31.53
CA SER A 294 5.58 -33.22 -31.94
C SER A 294 6.96 -32.79 -31.46
N SER A 295 7.26 -31.48 -31.37
CA SER A 295 8.58 -31.01 -30.91
C SER A 295 8.80 -31.31 -29.41
N PHE A 296 7.75 -31.23 -28.61
CA PHE A 296 7.84 -31.34 -27.16
C PHE A 296 8.08 -32.77 -26.67
N ASP A 297 7.43 -33.77 -27.29
CA ASP A 297 7.66 -35.17 -26.95
C ASP A 297 9.02 -35.67 -27.48
N HIS A 298 9.49 -35.15 -28.62
CA HIS A 298 10.85 -35.38 -29.10
C HIS A 298 11.91 -34.80 -28.14
N LEU A 299 11.71 -33.58 -27.62
CA LEU A 299 12.63 -32.96 -26.68
C LEU A 299 12.67 -33.72 -25.34
N ARG A 300 11.52 -34.20 -24.87
CA ARG A 300 11.44 -35.09 -23.70
C ARG A 300 12.18 -36.41 -23.90
N ALA A 301 12.03 -37.03 -25.07
CA ALA A 301 12.74 -38.27 -25.38
C ALA A 301 14.26 -38.05 -25.35
N ARG A 302 14.74 -36.98 -26.00
CA ARG A 302 16.16 -36.61 -26.05
C ARG A 302 16.76 -36.30 -24.68
N VAL A 303 16.02 -35.57 -23.83
CA VAL A 303 16.44 -35.25 -22.45
C VAL A 303 16.50 -36.52 -21.59
N ASN A 304 15.51 -37.41 -21.70
CA ASN A 304 15.51 -38.66 -20.93
C ASN A 304 16.60 -39.64 -21.39
N GLU A 305 16.96 -39.63 -22.67
CA GLU A 305 18.06 -40.43 -23.21
C GLU A 305 19.43 -39.91 -22.75
N LEU A 306 19.61 -38.58 -22.69
CA LEU A 306 20.80 -37.93 -22.15
C LEU A 306 20.95 -38.07 -20.62
N LEU A 307 19.84 -38.12 -19.88
CA LEU A 307 19.87 -38.41 -18.45
C LEU A 307 20.23 -39.86 -18.15
N LYS A 308 19.87 -40.79 -19.05
CA LYS A 308 20.19 -42.23 -18.94
C LYS A 308 21.59 -42.57 -19.41
N SER A 309 22.12 -41.86 -20.41
CA SER A 309 23.52 -41.97 -20.81
C SER A 309 24.41 -41.24 -19.81
N SER A 310 25.57 -41.84 -19.50
CA SER A 310 26.60 -41.23 -18.66
C SER A 310 27.54 -40.33 -19.47
N ASP A 311 27.07 -39.85 -20.63
CA ASP A 311 27.88 -39.02 -21.51
C ASP A 311 28.19 -37.67 -20.86
N VAL A 312 29.46 -37.32 -20.95
CA VAL A 312 30.03 -36.15 -20.28
C VAL A 312 29.69 -34.87 -21.05
N HIS A 313 29.40 -34.93 -22.35
CA HIS A 313 29.22 -33.77 -23.22
C HIS A 313 27.76 -33.30 -23.33
N VAL A 314 27.47 -32.13 -22.76
CA VAL A 314 26.15 -31.49 -22.85
C VAL A 314 26.21 -30.34 -23.85
N ASP A 315 25.38 -30.40 -24.89
CA ASP A 315 25.31 -29.33 -25.91
C ASP A 315 24.65 -28.05 -25.35
N PRO A 316 25.29 -26.87 -25.46
CA PRO A 316 24.74 -25.61 -24.96
C PRO A 316 23.42 -25.16 -25.63
N SER A 317 23.14 -25.63 -26.85
CA SER A 317 21.90 -25.32 -27.56
C SER A 317 20.68 -26.00 -26.94
N LEU A 318 20.84 -27.22 -26.40
CA LEU A 318 19.77 -27.98 -25.76
C LEU A 318 19.31 -27.33 -24.44
N LEU A 319 20.25 -26.72 -23.70
CA LEU A 319 19.94 -25.97 -22.48
C LEU A 319 19.09 -24.72 -22.80
N LYS A 320 19.39 -24.05 -23.91
CA LYS A 320 18.62 -22.89 -24.36
C LYS A 320 17.19 -23.27 -24.77
N GLU A 321 17.03 -24.38 -25.49
CA GLU A 321 15.70 -24.91 -25.83
C GLU A 321 14.88 -25.31 -24.59
N LEU A 322 15.53 -25.85 -23.55
CA LEU A 322 14.87 -26.16 -22.27
C LEU A 322 14.45 -24.89 -21.50
N GLU A 323 15.27 -23.84 -21.54
CA GLU A 323 14.98 -22.57 -20.89
C GLU A 323 13.81 -21.84 -21.55
N ASP A 324 13.78 -21.81 -22.89
CA ASP A 324 12.68 -21.25 -23.68
C ASP A 324 11.36 -21.98 -23.40
N VAL A 325 11.40 -23.31 -23.23
CA VAL A 325 10.24 -24.14 -22.89
C VAL A 325 9.77 -23.90 -21.45
N LEU A 326 10.70 -23.74 -20.50
CA LEU A 326 10.37 -23.45 -19.10
C LEU A 326 9.77 -22.05 -18.90
N ALA A 327 10.12 -21.08 -19.75
CA ALA A 327 9.54 -19.74 -19.73
C ALA A 327 8.05 -19.72 -20.12
N VAL A 328 7.59 -20.73 -20.89
CA VAL A 328 6.23 -20.80 -21.44
C VAL A 328 5.33 -21.76 -20.66
N LEU A 329 5.88 -22.77 -20.00
CA LEU A 329 5.10 -23.81 -19.31
C LEU A 329 4.42 -23.28 -18.04
N PRO A 330 3.12 -23.55 -17.84
CA PRO A 330 2.44 -23.24 -16.58
C PRO A 330 3.01 -24.10 -15.44
N SER A 331 2.97 -23.55 -14.22
CA SER A 331 3.46 -24.23 -13.02
C SER A 331 2.70 -25.55 -12.77
N GLY A 332 3.35 -26.69 -12.98
CA GLY A 332 2.74 -28.01 -12.86
C GLY A 332 3.75 -29.17 -12.80
N PRO A 333 3.28 -30.43 -12.78
CA PRO A 333 4.17 -31.59 -12.66
C PRO A 333 5.16 -31.70 -13.81
N GLN A 334 4.76 -31.29 -15.02
CA GLN A 334 5.63 -31.32 -16.19
C GLN A 334 6.72 -30.23 -16.13
N SER A 335 6.39 -29.01 -15.66
CA SER A 335 7.38 -27.93 -15.52
C SER A 335 8.46 -28.29 -14.50
N ARG A 336 8.08 -28.96 -13.39
CA ARG A 336 9.04 -29.47 -12.39
C ARG A 336 10.02 -30.47 -12.98
N ARG A 337 9.54 -31.42 -13.80
CA ARG A 337 10.41 -32.41 -14.46
C ARG A 337 11.42 -31.77 -15.41
N PHE A 338 11.02 -30.72 -16.12
CA PHE A 338 11.95 -29.96 -16.97
C PHE A 338 12.92 -29.10 -16.17
N GLN A 339 12.49 -28.52 -15.04
CA GLN A 339 13.37 -27.77 -14.13
C GLN A 339 14.43 -28.67 -13.50
N GLU A 340 14.04 -29.86 -13.04
CA GLU A 340 14.94 -30.89 -12.52
C GLU A 340 15.96 -31.30 -13.59
N ALA A 341 15.49 -31.65 -14.80
CA ALA A 341 16.36 -32.01 -15.91
C ALA A 341 17.33 -30.88 -16.33
N TYR A 342 16.88 -29.62 -16.34
CA TYR A 342 17.71 -28.45 -16.65
C TYR A 342 18.80 -28.24 -15.58
N SER A 343 18.45 -28.35 -14.30
CA SER A 343 19.42 -28.22 -13.20
C SER A 343 20.52 -29.28 -13.25
N GLU A 344 20.14 -30.54 -13.54
CA GLU A 344 21.07 -31.66 -13.67
C GLU A 344 22.01 -31.49 -14.88
N LEU A 345 21.48 -31.15 -16.05
CA LEU A 345 22.30 -30.93 -17.26
C LEU A 345 23.22 -29.71 -17.11
N ARG A 346 22.77 -28.65 -16.45
CA ARG A 346 23.58 -27.46 -16.15
C ARG A 346 24.72 -27.77 -15.19
N ALA A 347 24.49 -28.62 -14.19
CA ALA A 347 25.52 -29.08 -13.27
C ALA A 347 26.60 -29.91 -13.98
N ARG A 348 26.22 -30.79 -14.91
CA ARG A 348 27.17 -31.56 -15.74
C ARG A 348 28.04 -30.65 -16.61
N LEU A 349 27.45 -29.66 -17.29
CA LEU A 349 28.19 -28.67 -18.08
C LEU A 349 29.21 -27.90 -17.21
N GLN A 350 28.81 -27.51 -16.00
CA GLN A 350 29.69 -26.81 -15.07
C GLN A 350 30.88 -27.68 -14.62
N GLN A 351 30.67 -28.98 -14.43
CA GLN A 351 31.75 -29.93 -14.14
C GLN A 351 32.73 -30.08 -15.33
N GLN A 352 32.26 -30.04 -16.57
CA GLN A 352 33.14 -30.03 -17.75
C GLN A 352 34.05 -28.80 -17.79
N LEU A 353 33.50 -27.62 -17.47
CA LEU A 353 34.24 -26.36 -17.46
C LEU A 353 35.29 -26.32 -16.34
N ILE A 354 35.00 -26.92 -15.19
CA ILE A 354 35.91 -27.01 -14.04
C ILE A 354 37.03 -28.05 -14.30
N GLY A 355 36.73 -29.14 -15.02
CA GLY A 355 37.74 -30.15 -15.40
C GLY A 355 38.81 -29.64 -16.38
N ALA A 356 38.53 -28.56 -17.11
CA ALA A 356 39.43 -27.97 -18.09
C ALA A 356 40.47 -27.00 -17.51
N GLN A 357 40.36 -26.58 -16.24
CA GLN A 357 41.30 -25.63 -15.62
C GLN A 357 42.04 -26.24 -14.44
N LYS A 358 43.28 -26.69 -14.65
CA LYS A 358 44.25 -26.99 -13.58
C LYS A 358 45.32 -25.90 -13.47
N ALA A 359 45.24 -25.16 -12.35
CA ALA A 359 46.28 -24.52 -11.52
C ALA A 359 47.13 -23.33 -12.08
N PRO A 360 47.83 -22.55 -11.21
CA PRO A 360 47.46 -22.00 -9.88
C PRO A 360 47.89 -20.51 -9.71
N PHE A 361 47.28 -19.76 -8.78
CA PHE A 361 47.96 -18.64 -8.11
C PHE A 361 47.47 -18.49 -6.67
N SER A 362 48.42 -18.52 -5.72
CA SER A 362 48.23 -18.23 -4.29
C SER A 362 48.83 -16.89 -3.95
N PHE A 363 48.17 -16.08 -3.12
CA PHE A 363 48.79 -14.95 -2.45
C PHE A 363 48.77 -15.12 -0.93
N SER A 364 49.96 -14.98 -0.34
CA SER A 364 50.24 -15.03 1.09
C SER A 364 50.19 -13.62 1.68
N SER A 365 49.62 -13.47 2.87
CA SER A 365 49.85 -12.31 3.74
C SER A 365 50.31 -12.78 5.12
N LYS A 366 51.41 -12.19 5.60
CA LYS A 366 51.99 -12.41 6.94
C LYS A 366 51.29 -11.52 7.97
N PRO A 367 51.24 -11.91 9.27
CA PRO A 367 50.54 -11.17 10.31
C PRO A 367 51.45 -10.20 11.08
N LEU A 368 50.90 -9.10 11.61
CA LEU A 368 51.58 -8.28 12.64
C LEU A 368 50.62 -7.85 13.77
N SER A 369 50.90 -8.40 14.95
CA SER A 369 50.78 -7.93 16.34
C SER A 369 49.71 -6.92 16.80
N LYS A 370 48.96 -7.34 17.84
CA LYS A 370 48.26 -6.50 18.84
C LYS A 370 49.24 -5.75 19.77
N PRO A 371 48.78 -4.64 20.39
CA PRO A 371 48.97 -4.39 21.83
C PRO A 371 47.60 -4.11 22.51
N LYS A 372 47.14 -4.85 23.53
CA LYS A 372 47.41 -4.83 24.99
C LYS A 372 46.94 -3.57 25.74
N LEU A 373 45.96 -3.80 26.63
CA LEU A 373 45.37 -2.94 27.67
C LEU A 373 46.35 -2.53 28.78
N ILE A 374 46.18 -1.33 29.35
CA ILE A 374 46.42 -0.92 30.76
C ILE A 374 45.41 0.22 31.03
N SER A 375 44.37 0.08 31.85
CA SER A 375 44.26 0.04 33.33
C SER A 375 44.29 1.42 34.03
N ASP A 376 43.19 1.65 34.77
CA ASP A 376 43.04 2.34 36.06
C ASP A 376 43.32 3.85 36.22
N VAL A 377 42.31 4.59 36.70
CA VAL A 377 42.17 5.03 38.12
C VAL A 377 40.91 5.93 38.26
N PRO A 378 40.13 5.81 39.37
CA PRO A 378 38.90 6.56 39.64
C PRO A 378 39.14 7.82 40.50
N SER A 379 38.09 8.65 40.67
CA SER A 379 37.81 9.57 41.81
C SER A 379 36.96 10.75 41.34
N SER A 380 35.63 10.78 41.56
CA SER A 380 34.93 11.24 42.77
C SER A 380 34.97 12.77 42.98
N LEU A 381 33.82 13.45 42.86
CA LEU A 381 33.03 14.05 43.97
C LEU A 381 32.12 15.20 43.51
N ASN A 382 30.84 15.02 43.85
CA ASN A 382 29.87 15.94 44.46
C ASN A 382 29.23 17.12 43.70
N GLU A 383 27.93 16.90 43.44
CA GLU A 383 26.74 17.70 43.86
C GLU A 383 26.79 19.24 43.81
N VAL A 384 25.81 19.85 43.12
CA VAL A 384 24.85 20.82 43.71
C VAL A 384 23.49 20.75 42.98
N ASN A 385 22.43 20.78 43.79
CA ASN A 385 21.00 20.86 43.49
C ASN A 385 20.54 22.02 42.57
N GLY A 386 19.43 21.79 41.86
CA GLY A 386 18.58 22.86 41.30
C GLY A 386 17.44 22.32 40.44
N GLY A 387 16.23 22.27 41.00
CA GLY A 387 15.07 21.62 40.40
C GLY A 387 14.37 22.37 39.27
N GLY A 388 13.63 21.58 38.48
CA GLY A 388 12.33 21.91 37.93
C GLY A 388 12.30 22.69 36.61
N ALA A 389 11.99 22.00 35.51
CA ALA A 389 10.80 22.27 34.70
C ALA A 389 10.67 21.34 33.47
N ASN A 390 9.42 20.96 33.21
CA ASN A 390 8.82 20.61 31.93
C ASN A 390 9.04 19.21 31.34
N ARG A 391 8.17 18.33 31.84
CA ARG A 391 7.38 17.37 31.06
C ARG A 391 6.99 17.93 29.67
N VAL A 392 7.46 17.28 28.61
CA VAL A 392 6.73 17.22 27.34
C VAL A 392 6.06 15.86 27.29
N ALA A 393 4.80 15.82 27.73
CA ALA A 393 3.93 14.66 27.54
C ALA A 393 3.67 14.51 26.04
N THR A 394 4.34 13.56 25.40
CA THR A 394 4.03 13.14 24.04
C THR A 394 2.90 12.11 24.11
N SER A 395 1.76 12.52 23.57
CA SER A 395 0.54 11.76 23.26
C SER A 395 0.68 10.22 23.31
N SER A 396 0.20 9.63 24.41
CA SER A 396 -0.13 8.21 24.48
C SER A 396 -1.36 7.93 23.61
N LYS A 397 -1.18 7.27 22.46
CA LYS A 397 -2.28 6.58 21.79
C LYS A 397 -2.75 5.44 22.71
N ALA A 398 -4.07 5.34 22.87
CA ALA A 398 -4.72 4.35 23.73
C ALA A 398 -4.24 2.92 23.40
N VAL A 399 -3.76 2.24 24.44
CA VAL A 399 -3.37 0.83 24.43
C VAL A 399 -4.64 -0.03 24.41
N PRO A 400 -4.77 -1.05 23.54
CA PRO A 400 -5.86 -2.01 23.60
C PRO A 400 -5.76 -2.84 24.90
N CYS A 401 -6.89 -3.08 25.56
CA CYS A 401 -6.97 -3.54 26.95
C CYS A 401 -6.39 -4.92 27.31
N ASN A 402 -5.74 -5.66 26.40
CA ASN A 402 -5.13 -6.98 26.68
C ASN A 402 -3.74 -7.14 26.02
N SER A 403 -2.81 -6.20 26.25
CA SER A 403 -1.45 -6.30 25.70
C SER A 403 -0.38 -6.19 26.78
N ILE A 404 0.59 -7.11 26.73
CA ILE A 404 1.75 -7.09 27.62
C ILE A 404 2.72 -6.03 27.10
N THR A 405 2.90 -4.95 27.88
CA THR A 405 3.74 -3.82 27.46
C THR A 405 5.05 -3.80 28.24
N VAL A 406 6.16 -3.73 27.51
CA VAL A 406 7.50 -3.46 28.05
C VAL A 406 7.95 -2.11 27.51
N ALA A 407 7.98 -1.09 28.36
CA ALA A 407 8.28 0.28 27.95
C ALA A 407 9.42 0.90 28.77
N ASP A 408 10.19 1.79 28.13
CA ASP A 408 11.09 2.76 28.75
C ASP A 408 12.14 2.17 29.72
N LYS A 409 12.82 1.11 29.29
CA LYS A 409 13.93 0.48 30.03
C LYS A 409 15.27 0.65 29.33
N GLU A 410 16.32 0.75 30.12
CA GLU A 410 17.69 0.91 29.64
C GLU A 410 18.66 -0.01 30.39
N GLY A 411 19.48 -0.78 29.66
CA GLY A 411 20.52 -1.63 30.24
C GLY A 411 20.02 -2.86 31.03
N GLU A 412 18.72 -3.16 30.98
CA GLU A 412 18.11 -4.24 31.76
C GLU A 412 17.90 -5.52 30.95
N PHE A 413 17.92 -6.65 31.66
CA PHE A 413 17.45 -7.92 31.15
C PHE A 413 16.00 -8.17 31.59
N VAL A 414 15.10 -8.34 30.62
CA VAL A 414 13.66 -8.46 30.86
C VAL A 414 13.15 -9.80 30.35
N LYS A 415 12.58 -10.62 31.25
CA LYS A 415 11.84 -11.83 30.90
C LYS A 415 10.34 -11.55 30.91
N VAL A 416 9.66 -11.81 29.80
CA VAL A 416 8.21 -11.70 29.67
C VAL A 416 7.61 -13.11 29.74
N ILE A 417 6.89 -13.37 30.83
CA ILE A 417 6.20 -14.64 31.12
C ILE A 417 4.71 -14.32 31.29
N GLY A 418 3.83 -15.12 30.70
CA GLY A 418 2.39 -14.84 30.65
C GLY A 418 1.59 -15.96 29.98
N LYS A 419 0.26 -15.80 29.94
CA LYS A 419 -0.62 -16.72 29.19
C LYS A 419 -0.52 -16.41 27.69
N GLY A 420 -0.42 -17.45 26.86
CA GLY A 420 -0.31 -17.31 25.41
C GLY A 420 -1.52 -16.60 24.77
N GLY A 421 -1.30 -15.97 23.61
CA GLY A 421 -2.35 -15.37 22.80
C GLY A 421 -2.57 -13.85 22.99
N GLU A 422 -1.86 -13.21 23.91
CA GLU A 422 -1.87 -11.74 24.04
C GLU A 422 -0.89 -11.08 23.07
N ASP A 423 -1.12 -9.80 22.77
CA ASP A 423 -0.21 -8.99 21.96
C ASP A 423 0.90 -8.40 22.84
N VAL A 424 2.14 -8.41 22.36
CA VAL A 424 3.30 -7.88 23.08
C VAL A 424 3.75 -6.58 22.43
N LEU A 425 3.81 -5.52 23.22
CA LEU A 425 4.24 -4.19 22.78
C LEU A 425 5.55 -3.82 23.49
N VAL A 426 6.61 -3.61 22.71
CA VAL A 426 7.93 -3.20 23.21
C VAL A 426 8.25 -1.80 22.69
N VAL A 427 8.39 -0.84 23.61
CA VAL A 427 8.55 0.58 23.24
C VAL A 427 9.69 1.24 24.01
N GLY A 428 10.53 2.02 23.33
CA GLY A 428 11.47 2.92 24.00
C GLY A 428 12.60 2.21 24.76
N LEU A 429 13.11 1.09 24.23
CA LEU A 429 14.20 0.35 24.87
C LEU A 429 15.58 0.76 24.34
N ARG A 430 16.57 0.81 25.24
CA ARG A 430 17.98 1.08 24.90
C ARG A 430 18.92 0.09 25.58
N SER A 431 19.85 -0.51 24.83
CA SER A 431 20.86 -1.43 25.39
C SER A 431 20.28 -2.57 26.25
N CYS A 432 19.08 -3.05 25.91
CA CYS A 432 18.34 -4.03 26.70
C CYS A 432 18.43 -5.43 26.07
N ARG A 433 18.25 -6.46 26.91
CA ARG A 433 18.06 -7.84 26.48
C ARG A 433 16.67 -8.29 26.88
N VAL A 434 15.86 -8.72 25.92
CA VAL A 434 14.45 -9.06 26.18
C VAL A 434 14.15 -10.46 25.69
N SER A 435 13.72 -11.30 26.60
CA SER A 435 13.25 -12.67 26.35
C SER A 435 11.72 -12.70 26.42
N VAL A 436 11.06 -13.04 25.32
CA VAL A 436 9.61 -13.25 25.28
C VAL A 436 9.35 -14.74 25.17
N GLN A 437 9.04 -15.37 26.30
CA GLN A 437 8.83 -16.83 26.41
C GLN A 437 7.39 -17.25 26.14
N VAL A 438 6.53 -16.29 25.79
CA VAL A 438 5.10 -16.51 25.55
C VAL A 438 4.85 -16.58 24.05
N SER A 439 4.01 -17.51 23.62
CA SER A 439 3.45 -17.53 22.26
C SER A 439 2.49 -16.35 22.07
N ALA A 440 3.04 -15.21 21.66
CA ALA A 440 2.29 -13.97 21.43
C ALA A 440 1.40 -14.08 20.18
N SER A 441 0.27 -13.35 20.19
CA SER A 441 -0.58 -13.20 19.01
C SER A 441 0.14 -12.33 17.98
N ALA A 442 0.49 -11.09 18.33
CA ALA A 442 1.32 -10.19 17.54
C ALA A 442 2.39 -9.52 18.41
N VAL A 443 3.51 -9.12 17.80
CA VAL A 443 4.59 -8.39 18.50
C VAL A 443 4.88 -7.08 17.78
N HIS A 444 4.78 -5.97 18.50
CA HIS A 444 5.06 -4.63 17.98
C HIS A 444 6.29 -4.04 18.67
N LEU A 445 7.32 -3.73 17.87
CA LEU A 445 8.55 -3.09 18.32
C LEU A 445 8.56 -1.64 17.83
N LYS A 446 8.75 -0.69 18.74
CA LYS A 446 8.80 0.73 18.42
C LYS A 446 9.91 1.43 19.20
N ASP A 447 10.73 2.22 18.51
CA ASP A 447 11.76 3.05 19.16
C ASP A 447 12.75 2.21 20.02
N VAL A 448 13.25 1.09 19.47
CA VAL A 448 14.19 0.18 20.16
C VAL A 448 15.59 0.31 19.56
N HIS A 449 16.58 0.56 20.41
CA HIS A 449 17.95 0.81 20.00
C HIS A 449 18.97 -0.11 20.72
N ASP A 450 19.96 -0.59 20.00
CA ASP A 450 21.13 -1.35 20.51
C ASP A 450 20.77 -2.53 21.43
N SER A 451 19.65 -3.19 21.15
CA SER A 451 19.06 -4.20 22.03
C SER A 451 19.03 -5.58 21.36
N THR A 452 18.93 -6.64 22.17
CA THR A 452 18.77 -8.02 21.68
C THR A 452 17.45 -8.59 22.15
N LEU A 453 16.61 -9.02 21.20
CA LEU A 453 15.28 -9.56 21.45
C LEU A 453 15.19 -11.01 20.95
N VAL A 454 14.81 -11.93 21.83
CA VAL A 454 14.54 -13.33 21.47
C VAL A 454 13.08 -13.66 21.76
N LEU A 455 12.35 -14.05 20.71
CA LEU A 455 10.92 -14.33 20.77
C LEU A 455 10.66 -15.83 20.60
N ALA A 456 9.77 -16.37 21.42
CA ALA A 456 9.05 -17.60 21.12
C ALA A 456 8.20 -17.45 19.83
N PRO A 457 7.75 -18.55 19.19
CA PRO A 457 6.98 -18.48 17.96
C PRO A 457 5.71 -17.63 18.09
N VAL A 458 5.58 -16.64 17.21
CA VAL A 458 4.47 -15.67 17.16
C VAL A 458 3.40 -16.18 16.20
N SER A 459 2.14 -16.11 16.62
CA SER A 459 1.02 -16.68 15.85
C SER A 459 0.73 -15.92 14.56
N SER A 460 0.72 -14.58 14.62
CA SER A 460 0.38 -13.71 13.49
C SER A 460 1.60 -12.96 12.93
N SER A 461 1.87 -11.74 13.38
CA SER A 461 2.85 -10.86 12.75
C SER A 461 3.76 -10.15 13.73
N VAL A 462 4.96 -9.82 13.24
CA VAL A 462 5.92 -8.96 13.92
C VAL A 462 6.04 -7.66 13.13
N LEU A 463 5.84 -6.54 13.82
CA LEU A 463 5.91 -5.20 13.25
C LEU A 463 7.02 -4.42 13.91
N ILE A 464 7.96 -3.91 13.12
CA ILE A 464 9.15 -3.18 13.60
C ILE A 464 9.10 -1.76 13.05
N ARG A 465 9.25 -0.76 13.91
CA ARG A 465 9.24 0.66 13.54
C ARG A 465 10.32 1.45 14.26
N ASN A 466 11.05 2.27 13.51
CA ASN A 466 12.02 3.23 14.07
C ASN A 466 13.04 2.58 15.02
N CYS A 467 13.62 1.44 14.62
CA CYS A 467 14.58 0.69 15.42
C CYS A 467 15.98 0.75 14.80
N SER A 468 17.04 0.74 15.62
CA SER A 468 18.42 0.71 15.13
C SER A 468 19.36 -0.16 15.95
N GLY A 469 20.32 -0.85 15.31
CA GLY A 469 21.30 -1.67 16.04
C GLY A 469 20.68 -2.86 16.79
N LEU A 470 19.50 -3.31 16.38
CA LEU A 470 18.74 -4.36 17.05
C LEU A 470 19.05 -5.74 16.46
N THR A 471 19.30 -6.71 17.35
CA THR A 471 19.38 -8.14 17.00
C THR A 471 18.07 -8.81 17.40
N LEU A 472 17.28 -9.24 16.41
CA LEU A 472 15.95 -9.81 16.62
C LEU A 472 15.92 -11.27 16.18
N VAL A 473 15.50 -12.15 17.07
CA VAL A 473 15.29 -13.58 16.82
C VAL A 473 13.79 -13.87 16.89
N ALA A 474 13.14 -14.12 15.76
CA ALA A 474 11.68 -14.23 15.70
C ALA A 474 11.16 -15.22 14.64
N ALA A 475 10.14 -16.01 14.99
CA ALA A 475 9.39 -16.83 14.05
C ALA A 475 7.93 -16.36 13.98
N ALA A 476 7.40 -16.09 12.78
CA ALA A 476 6.05 -15.51 12.62
C ALA A 476 5.38 -15.87 11.29
N GLN A 477 4.11 -15.51 11.11
CA GLN A 477 3.44 -15.63 9.80
C GLN A 477 3.87 -14.52 8.84
N GLN A 478 4.03 -13.29 9.33
CA GLN A 478 4.46 -12.13 8.55
C GLN A 478 5.39 -11.23 9.36
N ILE A 479 6.42 -10.66 8.72
CA ILE A 479 7.31 -9.68 9.33
C ILE A 479 7.29 -8.42 8.49
N ARG A 480 7.03 -7.27 9.12
CA ARG A 480 7.02 -5.96 8.46
C ARG A 480 7.93 -5.00 9.19
N VAL A 481 8.82 -4.35 8.46
CA VAL A 481 9.79 -3.40 8.98
C VAL A 481 9.61 -2.06 8.30
N HIS A 482 9.56 -0.99 9.10
CA HIS A 482 9.47 0.39 8.60
C HIS A 482 10.54 1.27 9.25
N SER A 483 11.16 2.16 8.46
CA SER A 483 12.02 3.25 8.94
C SER A 483 13.06 2.80 9.97
N SER A 484 13.75 1.68 9.71
CA SER A 484 14.69 1.06 10.66
C SER A 484 16.03 0.76 10.00
N HIS A 485 17.13 0.79 10.75
CA HIS A 485 18.48 0.74 10.20
C HIS A 485 19.42 -0.19 10.97
N ASN A 486 20.36 -0.84 10.27
CA ASN A 486 21.38 -1.70 10.89
C ASN A 486 20.78 -2.79 11.79
N LEU A 487 19.93 -3.66 11.21
CA LEU A 487 19.23 -4.72 11.93
C LEU A 487 19.79 -6.09 11.59
N ARG A 488 19.97 -6.94 12.61
CA ARG A 488 20.33 -8.35 12.47
C ARG A 488 19.11 -9.22 12.77
N LEU A 489 18.49 -9.76 11.73
CA LEU A 489 17.23 -10.50 11.80
C LEU A 489 17.49 -12.01 11.66
N HIS A 490 17.34 -12.74 12.76
CA HIS A 490 17.34 -14.21 12.78
C HIS A 490 15.89 -14.70 12.72
N ILE A 491 15.39 -14.93 11.51
CA ILE A 491 13.95 -15.07 11.28
C ILE A 491 13.56 -16.35 10.57
N ALA A 492 12.34 -16.80 10.86
CA ALA A 492 11.62 -17.77 10.06
C ALA A 492 10.23 -17.18 9.81
N VAL A 493 9.76 -17.21 8.55
CA VAL A 493 8.45 -16.62 8.20
C VAL A 493 7.60 -17.56 7.36
N ARG A 494 6.32 -17.77 7.71
CA ARG A 494 5.40 -18.60 6.90
C ARG A 494 5.01 -17.94 5.58
N GLY A 495 4.72 -16.64 5.61
CA GLY A 495 4.29 -15.83 4.46
C GLY A 495 5.44 -15.02 3.86
N ALA A 496 5.45 -13.73 4.16
CA ALA A 496 6.36 -12.76 3.54
C ALA A 496 7.06 -11.88 4.58
N VAL A 497 8.30 -11.48 4.25
CA VAL A 497 9.07 -10.43 4.92
C VAL A 497 9.00 -9.19 4.06
N VAL A 498 8.56 -8.08 4.63
CA VAL A 498 8.37 -6.81 3.94
C VAL A 498 9.18 -5.73 4.63
N ILE A 499 9.97 -4.98 3.85
CA ILE A 499 10.75 -3.82 4.31
C ILE A 499 10.34 -2.55 3.57
N GLU A 500 10.37 -1.41 4.26
CA GLU A 500 10.04 -0.07 3.74
C GLU A 500 10.91 0.98 4.45
N ASP A 501 11.54 1.88 3.70
CA ASP A 501 12.45 2.92 4.21
C ASP A 501 13.56 2.36 5.14
N CYS A 502 14.23 1.30 4.71
CA CYS A 502 15.13 0.49 5.53
C CYS A 502 16.53 0.41 4.90
N ASP A 503 17.60 0.37 5.72
CA ASP A 503 18.98 0.17 5.24
C ASP A 503 19.85 -0.68 6.21
N GLY A 504 20.80 -1.44 5.66
CA GLY A 504 21.78 -2.23 6.42
C GLY A 504 21.21 -3.46 7.13
N PHE A 505 20.46 -4.30 6.42
CA PHE A 505 19.83 -5.49 7.01
C PHE A 505 20.63 -6.77 6.78
N LEU A 506 20.81 -7.55 7.84
CA LEU A 506 21.42 -8.86 7.81
C LEU A 506 20.39 -9.91 8.20
N ILE A 507 20.18 -10.88 7.32
CA ILE A 507 19.17 -11.92 7.52
C ILE A 507 19.84 -13.27 7.75
N ALA A 508 19.37 -14.00 8.76
CA ALA A 508 19.83 -15.33 9.12
C ALA A 508 18.63 -16.22 9.50
N PRO A 509 18.78 -17.55 9.45
CA PRO A 509 17.70 -18.44 9.85
C PRO A 509 17.44 -18.37 11.36
N TYR A 510 16.17 -18.55 11.76
CA TYR A 510 15.79 -18.68 13.16
C TYR A 510 16.35 -19.98 13.77
N ARG A 511 17.18 -19.84 14.81
CA ARG A 511 17.75 -20.96 15.57
C ARG A 511 17.73 -20.63 17.06
N VAL A 512 16.80 -21.24 17.78
CA VAL A 512 16.64 -21.07 19.23
C VAL A 512 16.71 -22.43 19.92
N SER A 513 17.44 -22.51 21.04
CA SER A 513 17.54 -23.73 21.85
C SER A 513 16.17 -24.13 22.39
N ASN A 514 15.89 -25.43 22.46
CA ASN A 514 14.66 -25.99 23.04
C ASN A 514 13.34 -25.60 22.34
N ILE A 515 13.38 -24.99 21.15
CA ILE A 515 12.18 -24.66 20.35
C ILE A 515 12.34 -25.25 18.95
N VAL A 516 11.44 -26.18 18.61
CA VAL A 516 11.33 -26.74 17.25
C VAL A 516 10.09 -26.13 16.61
N LEU A 517 10.25 -25.58 15.41
CA LEU A 517 9.12 -25.06 14.63
C LEU A 517 8.40 -26.23 13.94
N ASP A 518 7.07 -26.23 13.98
CA ASP A 518 6.23 -27.25 13.32
C ASP A 518 6.31 -27.23 11.78
N TRP A 519 7.00 -26.24 11.21
CA TRP A 519 7.05 -25.98 9.78
C TRP A 519 8.46 -25.58 9.37
N THR A 520 8.83 -25.97 8.16
CA THR A 520 10.11 -25.66 7.54
C THR A 520 9.85 -24.97 6.20
N ASN A 521 10.41 -23.78 6.02
CA ASN A 521 10.39 -23.10 4.72
C ASN A 521 11.61 -22.18 4.56
N ASP A 522 11.87 -21.77 3.33
CA ASP A 522 12.94 -20.83 2.97
C ASP A 522 12.42 -19.42 2.65
N ASN A 523 11.20 -19.08 3.08
CA ASN A 523 10.58 -17.79 2.76
C ASN A 523 11.31 -16.62 3.43
N TRP A 524 12.09 -16.88 4.48
CA TRP A 524 12.97 -15.89 5.11
C TRP A 524 14.06 -15.37 4.16
N ARG A 525 14.42 -16.11 3.09
CA ARG A 525 15.36 -15.66 2.05
C ARG A 525 14.73 -14.72 1.02
N LYS A 526 13.40 -14.61 1.00
CA LYS A 526 12.64 -13.83 0.01
C LYS A 526 12.07 -12.57 0.68
N VAL A 527 12.90 -11.53 0.77
CA VAL A 527 12.48 -10.24 1.30
C VAL A 527 11.96 -9.34 0.19
N GLN A 528 10.85 -8.67 0.45
CA GLN A 528 10.23 -7.70 -0.45
C GLN A 528 10.51 -6.29 0.05
N ASP A 529 11.31 -5.54 -0.68
CA ASP A 529 11.47 -4.11 -0.49
C ASP A 529 10.44 -3.34 -1.33
N PHE A 530 9.62 -2.53 -0.67
CA PHE A 530 8.61 -1.71 -1.35
C PHE A 530 9.20 -0.52 -2.09
N ASN A 531 10.37 -0.05 -1.68
CA ASN A 531 11.02 1.12 -2.27
C ASN A 531 11.95 0.75 -3.43
N TRP A 532 12.34 -0.52 -3.55
CA TRP A 532 13.18 -1.02 -4.63
C TRP A 532 12.33 -1.60 -5.77
N LEU A 533 12.19 -0.82 -6.85
CA LEU A 533 11.40 -1.19 -8.04
C LEU A 533 12.24 -1.76 -9.20
N SER A 534 13.55 -1.96 -8.99
CA SER A 534 14.48 -2.47 -10.01
C SER A 534 14.60 -3.99 -9.94
N ASP A 535 14.95 -4.63 -11.07
CA ASP A 535 15.20 -6.07 -11.16
C ASP A 535 16.60 -6.49 -10.62
N ASP A 536 17.46 -5.51 -10.33
CA ASP A 536 18.79 -5.73 -9.77
C ASP A 536 18.71 -6.18 -8.29
N PRO A 537 19.73 -6.92 -7.78
CA PRO A 537 19.81 -7.27 -6.37
C PRO A 537 19.71 -6.04 -5.46
N ASP A 538 18.82 -6.11 -4.49
CA ASP A 538 18.55 -5.03 -3.54
C ASP A 538 19.77 -4.79 -2.61
N PRO A 539 20.31 -3.55 -2.55
CA PRO A 539 21.45 -3.23 -1.69
C PRO A 539 21.10 -3.08 -0.20
N HIS A 540 19.82 -2.92 0.17
CA HIS A 540 19.40 -2.58 1.53
C HIS A 540 19.42 -3.77 2.49
N TRP A 541 19.44 -5.00 1.98
CA TRP A 541 19.52 -6.22 2.78
C TRP A 541 20.40 -7.28 2.13
N CYS A 542 20.99 -8.13 2.96
CA CYS A 542 21.73 -9.29 2.49
C CYS A 542 21.55 -10.49 3.43
N VAL A 543 21.76 -11.68 2.88
CA VAL A 543 21.79 -12.92 3.68
C VAL A 543 23.16 -13.03 4.32
N THR A 544 23.17 -13.28 5.62
CA THR A 544 24.39 -13.51 6.40
C THR A 544 25.05 -14.82 5.96
N ASP A 545 26.38 -14.83 5.85
CA ASP A 545 27.17 -16.03 5.58
C ASP A 545 26.89 -17.17 6.57
N GLU A 546 26.89 -18.41 6.08
CA GLU A 546 26.52 -19.59 6.88
C GLU A 546 27.45 -19.82 8.09
N SER A 547 28.70 -19.37 8.00
CA SER A 547 29.69 -19.45 9.08
C SER A 547 29.37 -18.55 10.28
N LEU A 548 28.56 -17.50 10.07
CA LEU A 548 28.19 -16.52 11.09
C LEU A 548 26.78 -16.78 11.66
N TRP A 549 26.14 -17.89 11.29
CA TRP A 549 24.83 -18.25 11.83
C TRP A 549 24.93 -18.67 13.29
N GLN A 550 24.38 -17.84 14.17
CA GLN A 550 24.36 -18.06 15.61
C GLN A 550 23.09 -18.79 16.04
N MET A 551 23.21 -19.64 17.05
CA MET A 551 22.08 -20.22 17.79
C MET A 551 21.87 -19.41 19.06
N PHE A 552 20.64 -19.09 19.42
CA PHE A 552 20.33 -18.31 20.61
C PHE A 552 19.66 -19.16 21.67
N ASP A 553 19.96 -18.86 22.94
CA ASP A 553 19.21 -19.42 24.06
C ASP A 553 18.09 -18.45 24.47
N ILE A 554 16.86 -18.96 24.56
CA ILE A 554 15.70 -18.12 24.92
C ILE A 554 15.80 -17.64 26.37
N ASP A 555 16.42 -18.41 27.27
CA ASP A 555 16.49 -18.06 28.69
C ASP A 555 17.52 -16.98 28.99
N THR A 556 18.57 -16.90 28.19
CA THR A 556 19.64 -15.92 28.37
C THR A 556 19.57 -14.80 27.33
N CYS A 557 19.01 -15.03 26.13
CA CYS A 557 19.15 -14.14 24.97
C CYS A 557 20.61 -13.94 24.54
N GLU A 558 21.50 -14.86 24.91
CA GLU A 558 22.88 -14.92 24.44
C GLU A 558 23.01 -15.94 23.29
N PRO A 559 23.94 -15.73 22.36
CA PRO A 559 24.30 -16.76 21.40
C PRO A 559 24.97 -17.92 22.15
N CYS A 560 24.50 -19.15 21.92
CA CYS A 560 25.11 -20.36 22.47
C CYS A 560 26.56 -20.46 21.97
N SER A 561 27.51 -20.57 22.88
CA SER A 561 28.91 -20.86 22.53
C SER A 561 28.97 -22.21 21.82
N SER A 562 29.48 -22.22 20.59
CA SER A 562 29.74 -23.46 19.83
C SER A 562 30.66 -24.37 20.63
N HIS A 563 30.15 -25.53 21.05
CA HIS A 563 30.96 -26.67 21.45
C HIS A 563 31.04 -27.67 20.31
#